data_AF-A0A3B9XYC0-F1
#
_entry.id   AF-A0A3B9XYC0-F1
#
_cell.length_a   1.000
_cell.length_b   1.000
_cell.length_c   1.000
_cell.angle_alpha   90.00
_cell.angle_beta   90.00
_cell.angle_gamma   90.00
#
_symmetry.space_group_name_H-M   'P 1'
#
loop_
_entity.id
_entity.type
_entity.pdbx_description
1 polymer ?
#
loop_
_entity_poly.entity_id
_entity_poly.type
_entity_poly.pdbx_seq_one_letter_code
_entity_poly.pdbx_strand_id
1 'polypeptide(L)'
;LGADHQEQLRLLDILLDLIPGFTLNHATYNFLNPQAMRDNFAQMVAERTLYRSLVMNLSLDAALCPGATSASGEFYFDSSRQAVMGQSLGSMTATAVAANDPQGYPGLIATGAGDFGLGLALFYSIDDTDVGGVIEDVYLNVEPGAVVGDLFHPVWAMAELALAPANISLQSAKWFQAPQDAPPAPHIMVVEGHYDEQVTLPMQRPYLISLGADFVNEELPLPAQSQLLPDLQVAGYEQRFAPVSANRDGRTVGVVRYMEDGIMTGHHVTFQYPQPQHQYGCFLQDLAAGLTPTIIRGESLGGNCR
;
A
#
# COMPACT_ATOMS: atom_id res chain seq x y z
N LEU A 1 -4.21 19.80 10.22
CA LEU A 1 -4.29 21.19 9.71
C LEU A 1 -3.84 21.14 8.26
N GLY A 2 -4.76 20.75 7.38
CA GLY A 2 -4.53 20.52 5.96
C GLY A 2 -4.94 21.74 5.11
N ALA A 3 -4.44 21.78 3.88
CA ALA A 3 -4.69 22.73 2.78
C ALA A 3 -4.56 24.25 3.05
N ASP A 4 -5.01 24.77 4.19
CA ASP A 4 -5.06 26.20 4.51
C ASP A 4 -3.68 26.85 4.68
N HIS A 5 -2.61 26.06 4.75
CA HIS A 5 -1.23 26.57 4.76
C HIS A 5 -0.61 26.69 3.35
N GLN A 6 -1.20 26.01 2.36
CA GLN A 6 -0.66 25.96 1.01
C GLN A 6 -0.89 27.29 0.26
N GLU A 7 -2.04 27.95 0.50
CA GLU A 7 -2.33 29.31 -0.02
C GLU A 7 -1.38 30.40 0.50
N GLN A 8 -0.64 30.16 1.59
CA GLN A 8 0.27 31.14 2.19
C GLN A 8 1.70 31.05 1.65
N LEU A 9 2.02 30.05 0.83
CA LEU A 9 3.37 29.76 0.37
C LEU A 9 3.48 29.96 -1.14
N ARG A 10 3.70 31.21 -1.59
CA ARG A 10 3.98 31.54 -3.01
C ARG A 10 5.07 30.69 -3.67
N LEU A 11 5.99 30.14 -2.87
CA LEU A 11 7.04 29.23 -3.33
C LEU A 11 6.47 27.88 -3.82
N LEU A 12 5.39 27.41 -3.18
CA LEU A 12 4.71 26.17 -3.55
C LEU A 12 4.01 26.32 -4.90
N ASP A 13 3.29 27.42 -5.13
CA ASP A 13 2.65 27.68 -6.43
C ASP A 13 3.68 27.73 -7.56
N ILE A 14 4.84 28.38 -7.34
CA ILE A 14 5.94 28.42 -8.32
C ILE A 14 6.48 27.02 -8.61
N LEU A 15 6.63 26.16 -7.59
CA LEU A 15 7.10 24.79 -7.76
C LEU A 15 6.08 23.89 -8.48
N LEU A 16 4.79 24.05 -8.17
CA LEU A 16 3.70 23.31 -8.82
C LEU A 16 3.59 23.68 -10.31
N ASP A 17 3.77 24.95 -10.65
CA ASP A 17 3.80 25.43 -12.04
C ASP A 17 5.03 24.94 -12.83
N LEU A 18 6.12 24.58 -12.14
CA LEU A 18 7.37 24.10 -12.73
C LEU A 18 7.39 22.59 -13.01
N ILE A 19 6.43 21.82 -12.51
CA ILE A 19 6.39 20.36 -12.69
C ILE A 19 5.24 20.01 -13.65
N PRO A 20 5.51 19.79 -14.95
CA PRO A 20 4.50 19.37 -15.92
C PRO A 20 3.73 18.13 -15.43
N GLY A 21 2.41 18.17 -15.50
CA GLY A 21 1.54 17.04 -15.10
C GLY A 21 1.23 16.97 -13.59
N PHE A 22 1.83 17.81 -12.74
CA PHE A 22 1.52 17.85 -11.31
C PHE A 22 0.14 18.47 -11.06
N THR A 23 -0.86 17.62 -10.80
CA THR A 23 -2.24 18.07 -10.57
C THR A 23 -2.52 18.48 -9.12
N LEU A 24 -3.64 19.16 -8.87
CA LEU A 24 -4.18 19.42 -7.52
C LEU A 24 -4.31 18.14 -6.68
N ASN A 25 -4.57 16.98 -7.31
CA ASN A 25 -4.60 15.70 -6.59
C ASN A 25 -3.21 15.33 -6.04
N HIS A 26 -2.12 15.66 -6.75
CA HIS A 26 -0.76 15.45 -6.25
C HIS A 26 -0.39 16.46 -5.16
N ALA A 27 -0.97 17.66 -5.19
CA ALA A 27 -0.79 18.65 -4.13
C ALA A 27 -1.32 18.15 -2.78
N THR A 28 -2.27 17.20 -2.76
CA THR A 28 -2.79 16.59 -1.51
C THR A 28 -1.72 15.86 -0.71
N TYR A 29 -0.69 15.31 -1.36
CA TYR A 29 0.45 14.66 -0.68
C TYR A 29 1.31 15.66 0.10
N ASN A 30 1.31 16.95 -0.26
CA ASN A 30 2.05 18.00 0.44
C ASN A 30 3.55 17.67 0.65
N PHE A 31 4.24 17.16 -0.37
CA PHE A 31 5.66 16.77 -0.29
C PHE A 31 6.59 17.86 0.26
N LEU A 32 6.25 19.12 0.00
CA LEU A 32 7.04 20.29 0.41
C LEU A 32 6.69 20.81 1.82
N ASN A 33 5.75 20.15 2.51
CA ASN A 33 5.39 20.42 3.88
C ASN A 33 5.24 19.09 4.64
N PRO A 34 6.35 18.56 5.20
CA PRO A 34 6.35 17.25 5.87
C PRO A 34 5.32 17.14 7.01
N GLN A 35 5.02 18.24 7.71
CA GLN A 35 3.97 18.25 8.72
C GLN A 35 2.59 18.02 8.09
N ALA A 36 2.27 18.73 7.01
CA ALA A 36 1.01 18.55 6.30
C ALA A 36 0.93 17.17 5.62
N MET A 37 2.02 16.67 5.02
CA MET A 37 2.08 15.32 4.47
C MET A 37 1.72 14.26 5.52
N ARG A 38 2.34 14.34 6.70
CA ARG A 38 2.05 13.46 7.83
C ARG A 38 0.61 13.60 8.32
N ASP A 39 0.15 14.82 8.55
CA ASP A 39 -1.16 15.09 9.14
C ASP A 39 -2.30 14.75 8.17
N ASN A 40 -2.11 14.95 6.86
CA ASN A 40 -3.06 14.55 5.83
C ASN A 40 -3.18 13.02 5.77
N PHE A 41 -2.06 12.30 5.81
CA PHE A 41 -2.08 10.83 5.86
C PHE A 41 -2.80 10.33 7.12
N ALA A 42 -2.50 10.92 8.28
CA ALA A 42 -3.19 10.59 9.53
C ALA A 42 -4.70 10.88 9.45
N GLN A 43 -5.10 11.98 8.81
CA GLN A 43 -6.50 12.28 8.55
C GLN A 43 -7.16 11.24 7.64
N MET A 44 -6.52 10.83 6.54
CA MET A 44 -7.05 9.78 5.65
C MET A 44 -7.26 8.46 6.39
N VAL A 45 -6.31 8.06 7.23
CA VAL A 45 -6.41 6.85 8.08
C VAL A 45 -7.55 7.00 9.10
N ALA A 46 -7.66 8.14 9.76
CA ALA A 46 -8.72 8.42 10.73
C ALA A 46 -10.11 8.40 10.08
N GLU A 47 -10.29 9.06 8.94
CA GLU A 47 -11.55 9.09 8.20
C GLU A 47 -11.97 7.70 7.73
N ARG A 48 -11.02 6.91 7.21
CA ARG A 48 -11.29 5.52 6.79
C ARG A 48 -11.69 4.63 7.98
N THR A 49 -11.04 4.80 9.14
CA THR A 49 -11.37 4.10 10.38
C THR A 49 -12.75 4.50 10.92
N LEU A 50 -13.05 5.81 10.95
CA LEU A 50 -14.34 6.33 11.40
C LEU A 50 -15.48 5.92 10.46
N TYR A 51 -15.26 5.96 9.14
CA TYR A 51 -16.23 5.51 8.16
C TYR A 51 -16.53 4.02 8.29
N ARG A 52 -15.50 3.18 8.49
CA ARG A 52 -15.68 1.78 8.81
C ARG A 52 -16.54 1.62 10.07
N SER A 53 -16.18 2.29 11.17
CA SER A 53 -16.94 2.23 12.42
C SER A 53 -18.40 2.64 12.24
N LEU A 54 -18.68 3.69 11.45
CA LEU A 54 -20.04 4.09 11.12
C LEU A 54 -20.78 2.96 10.39
N VAL A 55 -20.24 2.46 9.27
CA VAL A 55 -20.87 1.42 8.44
C VAL A 55 -21.11 0.14 9.24
N MET A 56 -20.15 -0.24 10.10
CA MET A 56 -20.23 -1.47 10.89
C MET A 56 -21.21 -1.41 12.05
N ASN A 57 -21.60 -0.22 12.47
CA ASN A 57 -22.65 -0.03 13.47
C ASN A 57 -24.04 0.21 12.84
N LEU A 58 -24.16 0.18 11.51
CA LEU A 58 -25.46 0.24 10.84
C LEU A 58 -26.15 -1.13 10.91
N SER A 59 -27.38 -1.13 11.45
CA SER A 59 -28.33 -2.24 11.34
C SER A 59 -29.59 -1.73 10.65
N LEU A 60 -30.10 -2.51 9.69
CA LEU A 60 -31.31 -2.22 8.94
C LEU A 60 -32.38 -3.25 9.28
N ASP A 61 -33.59 -2.79 9.62
CA ASP A 61 -34.75 -3.67 9.75
C ASP A 61 -35.03 -4.38 8.43
N ALA A 62 -35.14 -5.71 8.45
CA ALA A 62 -35.40 -6.50 7.26
C ALA A 62 -36.74 -6.16 6.58
N ALA A 63 -37.70 -5.60 7.32
CA ALA A 63 -38.96 -5.12 6.76
C ALA A 63 -38.78 -4.00 5.72
N LEU A 64 -37.64 -3.27 5.75
CA LEU A 64 -37.30 -2.24 4.79
C LEU A 64 -36.79 -2.79 3.45
N CYS A 65 -36.47 -4.08 3.37
CA CYS A 65 -35.91 -4.73 2.17
C CYS A 65 -36.77 -5.92 1.70
N PRO A 66 -37.96 -5.67 1.11
CA PRO A 66 -38.82 -6.73 0.59
C PRO A 66 -38.08 -7.64 -0.40
N GLY A 67 -38.03 -8.94 -0.13
CA GLY A 67 -37.35 -9.94 -0.96
C GLY A 67 -35.96 -10.37 -0.48
N ALA A 68 -35.37 -9.66 0.49
CA ALA A 68 -34.16 -10.12 1.16
C ALA A 68 -34.51 -11.06 2.33
N THR A 69 -33.66 -12.06 2.60
CA THR A 69 -33.86 -13.03 3.69
C THR A 69 -32.93 -12.71 4.86
N SER A 70 -33.48 -12.49 6.06
CA SER A 70 -32.72 -12.38 7.30
C SER A 70 -33.23 -13.39 8.32
N ALA A 71 -32.29 -14.08 8.99
CA ALA A 71 -32.62 -14.99 10.09
C ALA A 71 -32.87 -14.24 11.41
N SER A 72 -32.25 -13.08 11.61
CA SER A 72 -32.38 -12.26 12.83
C SER A 72 -33.48 -11.20 12.75
N GLY A 73 -34.04 -10.95 11.55
CA GLY A 73 -34.93 -9.82 11.30
C GLY A 73 -34.19 -8.51 11.01
N GLU A 74 -32.86 -8.53 10.97
CA GLU A 74 -32.02 -7.37 10.68
C GLU A 74 -30.93 -7.70 9.64
N PHE A 75 -30.46 -6.69 8.93
CA PHE A 75 -29.30 -6.75 8.06
C PHE A 75 -28.18 -5.87 8.62
N TYR A 76 -26.98 -6.45 8.73
CA TYR A 76 -25.77 -5.77 9.18
C TYR A 76 -24.56 -6.34 8.43
N PHE A 77 -23.45 -5.60 8.45
CA PHE A 77 -22.18 -6.09 7.92
C PHE A 77 -21.49 -6.97 8.96
N ASP A 78 -21.02 -8.17 8.57
CA ASP A 78 -20.24 -9.04 9.44
C ASP A 78 -18.79 -8.52 9.53
N SER A 79 -18.37 -8.04 10.70
CA SER A 79 -17.02 -7.53 10.94
C SER A 79 -15.94 -8.63 10.88
N SER A 80 -16.33 -9.89 11.10
CA SER A 80 -15.41 -11.03 11.08
C SER A 80 -15.04 -11.51 9.66
N ARG A 81 -15.71 -10.97 8.63
CA ARG A 81 -15.54 -11.38 7.22
C ARG A 81 -15.19 -10.18 6.34
N GLN A 82 -14.14 -9.46 6.71
CA GLN A 82 -13.72 -8.25 6.01
C GLN A 82 -12.30 -8.35 5.49
N ALA A 83 -12.10 -7.73 4.34
CA ALA A 83 -10.78 -7.41 3.85
C ALA A 83 -10.70 -5.90 3.60
N VAL A 84 -9.54 -5.32 3.88
CA VAL A 84 -9.21 -3.97 3.46
C VAL A 84 -8.32 -4.07 2.22
N MET A 85 -8.69 -3.36 1.16
CA MET A 85 -7.93 -3.35 -0.09
C MET A 85 -7.63 -1.91 -0.51
N GLY A 86 -6.52 -1.71 -1.21
CA GLY A 86 -6.25 -0.46 -1.88
C GLY A 86 -5.09 -0.52 -2.85
N GLN A 87 -5.04 0.49 -3.73
CA GLN A 87 -4.02 0.71 -4.74
C GLN A 87 -3.23 1.97 -4.40
N SER A 88 -1.91 2.01 -4.59
CA SER A 88 -1.09 3.23 -4.42
C SER A 88 -1.25 3.81 -3.01
N LEU A 89 -1.50 5.12 -2.86
CA LEU A 89 -1.91 5.73 -1.60
C LEU A 89 -3.08 4.99 -0.90
N GLY A 90 -4.00 4.40 -1.66
CA GLY A 90 -5.05 3.55 -1.12
C GLY A 90 -4.54 2.28 -0.44
N SER A 91 -3.43 1.70 -0.92
CA SER A 91 -2.77 0.53 -0.32
C SER A 91 -2.01 0.92 0.95
N MET A 92 -1.40 2.11 0.94
CA MET A 92 -0.70 2.69 2.09
C MET A 92 -1.69 2.97 3.24
N THR A 93 -2.81 3.63 2.93
CA THR A 93 -3.88 3.87 3.92
C THR A 93 -4.58 2.59 4.33
N ALA A 94 -4.78 1.61 3.43
CA ALA A 94 -5.32 0.30 3.78
C ALA A 94 -4.44 -0.44 4.79
N THR A 95 -3.12 -0.46 4.56
CA THR A 95 -2.15 -1.06 5.48
C THR A 95 -2.16 -0.34 6.82
N ALA A 96 -2.08 1.00 6.82
CA ALA A 96 -2.07 1.78 8.04
C ALA A 96 -3.35 1.59 8.87
N VAL A 97 -4.52 1.58 8.24
CA VAL A 97 -5.78 1.28 8.94
C VAL A 97 -5.77 -0.15 9.48
N ALA A 98 -5.28 -1.14 8.72
CA ALA A 98 -5.18 -2.51 9.21
C ALA A 98 -4.30 -2.63 10.46
N ALA A 99 -3.18 -1.90 10.48
CA ALA A 99 -2.22 -1.91 11.57
C ALA A 99 -2.67 -1.15 12.83
N ASN A 100 -3.61 -0.20 12.72
CA ASN A 100 -3.98 0.71 13.81
C ASN A 100 -5.44 0.65 14.26
N ASP A 101 -6.37 0.15 13.44
CA ASP A 101 -7.79 0.01 13.84
C ASP A 101 -7.91 -1.11 14.88
N PRO A 102 -8.37 -0.83 16.12
CA PRO A 102 -8.48 -1.82 17.18
C PRO A 102 -9.35 -3.03 16.84
N GLN A 103 -10.29 -2.90 15.89
CA GLN A 103 -11.11 -4.04 15.45
C GLN A 103 -10.33 -5.01 14.55
N GLY A 104 -9.20 -4.57 13.98
CA GLY A 104 -8.38 -5.35 13.06
C GLY A 104 -9.10 -5.70 11.76
N TYR A 105 -8.41 -6.41 10.87
CA TYR A 105 -8.98 -6.98 9.65
C TYR A 105 -8.55 -8.44 9.52
N PRO A 106 -9.42 -9.34 9.03
CA PRO A 106 -9.03 -10.68 8.61
C PRO A 106 -8.10 -10.72 7.39
N GLY A 107 -8.25 -9.76 6.46
CA GLY A 107 -7.48 -9.70 5.22
C GLY A 107 -7.02 -8.30 4.83
N LEU A 108 -5.83 -8.22 4.23
CA LEU A 108 -5.27 -7.03 3.58
C LEU A 108 -4.83 -7.40 2.15
N ILE A 109 -5.28 -6.63 1.17
CA ILE A 109 -4.81 -6.72 -0.22
C ILE A 109 -4.21 -5.36 -0.59
N ALA A 110 -2.91 -5.31 -0.80
CA ALA A 110 -2.19 -4.09 -1.14
C ALA A 110 -1.64 -4.19 -2.56
N THR A 111 -1.87 -3.18 -3.39
CA THR A 111 -1.47 -3.22 -4.80
C THR A 111 -0.77 -1.93 -5.21
N GLY A 112 0.28 -2.04 -6.03
CA GLY A 112 1.19 -0.92 -6.33
C GLY A 112 1.62 -0.23 -5.03
N ALA A 113 2.12 -1.04 -4.09
CA ALA A 113 2.25 -0.70 -2.69
C ALA A 113 3.71 -0.48 -2.31
N GLY A 114 3.93 0.46 -1.41
CA GLY A 114 5.28 0.82 -0.98
C GLY A 114 5.22 1.84 0.12
N ASP A 115 6.39 2.20 0.62
CA ASP A 115 6.47 3.05 1.79
C ASP A 115 5.94 4.47 1.57
N PHE A 116 5.24 5.01 2.56
CA PHE A 116 4.78 6.39 2.58
C PHE A 116 5.77 7.24 3.37
N GLY A 117 6.69 7.90 2.68
CA GLY A 117 7.74 8.68 3.32
C GLY A 117 8.42 9.62 2.33
N LEU A 118 9.64 10.06 2.65
CA LEU A 118 10.41 10.95 1.76
C LEU A 118 10.62 10.32 0.37
N GLY A 119 10.79 8.99 0.31
CA GLY A 119 10.93 8.27 -0.96
C GLY A 119 9.74 8.47 -1.91
N LEU A 120 8.52 8.64 -1.39
CA LEU A 120 7.34 8.94 -2.21
C LEU A 120 7.44 10.30 -2.89
N ALA A 121 8.18 11.25 -2.33
CA ALA A 121 8.43 12.54 -2.97
C ALA A 121 9.61 12.46 -3.95
N LEU A 122 10.71 11.82 -3.52
CA LEU A 122 11.98 11.87 -4.24
C LEU A 122 12.16 10.81 -5.33
N PHE A 123 11.41 9.71 -5.29
CA PHE A 123 11.44 8.70 -6.36
C PHE A 123 10.24 8.79 -7.30
N TYR A 124 9.42 9.83 -7.16
CA TYR A 124 8.23 10.01 -7.98
C TYR A 124 8.59 10.54 -9.36
N SER A 125 7.93 10.02 -10.39
CA SER A 125 8.05 10.53 -11.76
C SER A 125 6.68 10.60 -12.43
N ILE A 126 6.51 11.55 -13.36
CA ILE A 126 5.29 11.72 -14.16
C ILE A 126 5.70 11.87 -15.62
N ASP A 127 5.27 10.97 -16.50
CA ASP A 127 5.52 11.06 -17.95
C ASP A 127 7.00 11.39 -18.28
N ASP A 128 7.93 10.60 -17.72
CA ASP A 128 9.40 10.78 -17.79
C ASP A 128 9.97 12.05 -17.11
N THR A 129 9.15 12.85 -16.45
CA THR A 129 9.61 13.98 -15.62
C THR A 129 10.05 13.49 -14.25
N ASP A 130 11.34 13.66 -13.94
CA ASP A 130 11.92 13.39 -12.63
C ASP A 130 11.50 14.48 -11.62
N VAL A 131 10.36 14.27 -10.96
CA VAL A 131 9.83 15.17 -9.94
C VAL A 131 10.77 15.24 -8.74
N GLY A 132 11.41 14.12 -8.39
CA GLY A 132 12.37 14.04 -7.29
C GLY A 132 13.56 14.96 -7.49
N GLY A 133 14.15 14.96 -8.69
CA GLY A 133 15.24 15.85 -9.06
C GLY A 133 14.87 17.33 -8.96
N VAL A 134 13.64 17.71 -9.31
CA VAL A 134 13.15 19.10 -9.14
C VAL A 134 13.02 19.47 -7.66
N ILE A 135 12.56 18.55 -6.81
CA ILE A 135 12.46 18.76 -5.37
C ILE A 135 13.87 18.92 -4.76
N GLU A 136 14.83 18.10 -5.17
CA GLU A 136 16.23 18.21 -4.72
C GLU A 136 16.84 19.57 -5.10
N ASP A 137 16.73 19.95 -6.37
CA ASP A 137 17.33 21.19 -6.89
C ASP A 137 16.68 22.44 -6.33
N VAL A 138 15.35 22.54 -6.42
CA VAL A 138 14.65 23.80 -6.15
C VAL A 138 14.26 23.95 -4.69
N TYR A 139 13.83 22.86 -4.02
CA TYR A 139 13.32 22.94 -2.65
C TYR A 139 14.40 22.62 -1.61
N LEU A 140 15.17 21.55 -1.82
CA LEU A 140 16.26 21.18 -0.91
C LEU A 140 17.55 21.94 -1.19
N ASN A 141 17.66 22.58 -2.37
CA ASN A 141 18.82 23.36 -2.80
C ASN A 141 20.12 22.53 -2.79
N VAL A 142 20.03 21.34 -3.38
CA VAL A 142 21.14 20.38 -3.59
C VAL A 142 21.11 19.85 -5.02
N GLU A 143 22.22 19.31 -5.51
CA GLU A 143 22.24 18.72 -6.86
C GLU A 143 21.24 17.54 -6.97
N PRO A 144 20.51 17.40 -8.09
CA PRO A 144 19.70 16.22 -8.36
C PRO A 144 20.51 14.94 -8.19
N GLY A 145 19.97 13.97 -7.45
CA GLY A 145 20.65 12.74 -7.08
C GLY A 145 21.36 12.77 -5.72
N ALA A 146 21.57 13.94 -5.10
CA ALA A 146 22.38 14.06 -3.90
C ALA A 146 21.76 13.38 -2.66
N VAL A 147 20.45 13.45 -2.50
CA VAL A 147 19.71 12.82 -1.39
C VAL A 147 19.33 11.39 -1.78
N VAL A 148 18.76 11.17 -2.96
CA VAL A 148 18.36 9.82 -3.39
C VAL A 148 19.54 8.85 -3.54
N GLY A 149 20.72 9.38 -3.92
CA GLY A 149 21.94 8.61 -4.10
C GLY A 149 22.71 8.32 -2.80
N ASP A 150 22.37 8.98 -1.69
CA ASP A 150 23.01 8.81 -0.39
C ASP A 150 21.97 8.62 0.71
N LEU A 151 21.71 7.35 1.08
CA LEU A 151 20.79 7.02 2.18
C LEU A 151 21.25 7.55 3.55
N PHE A 152 22.51 7.98 3.69
CA PHE A 152 23.04 8.63 4.89
C PHE A 152 22.95 10.16 4.84
N HIS A 153 22.40 10.72 3.76
CA HIS A 153 22.18 12.16 3.66
C HIS A 153 21.30 12.63 4.84
N PRO A 154 21.67 13.72 5.56
CA PRO A 154 20.95 14.15 6.76
C PRO A 154 19.45 14.40 6.56
N VAL A 155 19.04 14.74 5.33
CA VAL A 155 17.62 14.91 4.96
C VAL A 155 16.82 13.63 5.17
N TRP A 156 17.36 12.45 4.86
CA TRP A 156 16.68 11.17 5.13
C TRP A 156 16.40 11.00 6.62
N ALA A 157 17.42 11.15 7.47
CA ALA A 157 17.27 10.99 8.92
C ALA A 157 16.26 11.99 9.52
N MET A 158 16.29 13.25 9.07
CA MET A 158 15.32 14.26 9.52
C MET A 158 13.90 13.99 9.02
N ALA A 159 13.75 13.57 7.76
CA ALA A 159 12.47 13.26 7.18
C ALA A 159 11.85 12.02 7.83
N GLU A 160 12.63 10.98 8.12
CA GLU A 160 12.17 9.81 8.86
C GLU A 160 11.67 10.20 10.26
N LEU A 161 12.36 11.08 10.97
CA LEU A 161 11.88 11.57 12.28
C LEU A 161 10.55 12.34 12.16
N ALA A 162 10.41 13.18 11.13
CA ALA A 162 9.20 13.98 10.93
C ALA A 162 8.01 13.16 10.45
N LEU A 163 8.25 12.21 9.53
CA LEU A 163 7.25 11.41 8.83
C LEU A 163 7.02 10.04 9.46
N ALA A 164 7.80 9.63 10.48
CA ALA A 164 7.66 8.34 11.14
C ALA A 164 6.21 7.96 11.53
N PRO A 165 5.34 8.89 11.99
CA PRO A 165 3.95 8.55 12.26
C PRO A 165 3.13 8.18 11.03
N ALA A 166 3.51 8.63 9.82
CA ALA A 166 2.87 8.31 8.55
C ALA A 166 3.59 7.21 7.75
N ASN A 167 4.84 6.90 8.09
CA ASN A 167 5.64 5.85 7.47
C ASN A 167 5.02 4.46 7.73
N ILE A 168 4.50 3.83 6.66
CA ILE A 168 3.77 2.57 6.78
C ILE A 168 4.68 1.38 7.01
N SER A 169 5.94 1.43 6.58
CA SER A 169 6.92 0.38 6.84
C SER A 169 7.26 0.35 8.34
N LEU A 170 7.38 1.53 8.97
CA LEU A 170 7.54 1.65 10.41
C LEU A 170 6.29 1.21 11.19
N GLN A 171 5.09 1.57 10.72
CA GLN A 171 3.85 1.12 11.34
C GLN A 171 3.68 -0.41 11.28
N SER A 172 3.91 -1.01 10.10
CA SER A 172 3.82 -2.46 9.93
C SER A 172 4.94 -3.20 10.68
N ALA A 173 6.17 -2.69 10.70
CA ALA A 173 7.23 -3.30 11.51
C ALA A 173 6.85 -3.32 13.02
N LYS A 174 6.30 -2.22 13.54
CA LYS A 174 5.80 -2.16 14.93
C LYS A 174 4.65 -3.13 15.17
N TRP A 175 3.73 -3.26 14.21
CA TRP A 175 2.60 -4.17 14.27
C TRP A 175 3.03 -5.61 14.58
N PHE A 176 4.13 -6.07 13.98
CA PHE A 176 4.65 -7.42 14.18
C PHE A 176 5.65 -7.55 15.33
N GLN A 177 6.35 -6.48 15.71
CA GLN A 177 7.31 -6.50 16.82
C GLN A 177 6.64 -6.41 18.20
N ALA A 178 5.48 -5.75 18.31
CA ALA A 178 4.73 -5.57 19.55
C ALA A 178 3.27 -6.02 19.39
N PRO A 179 3.01 -7.30 19.05
CA PRO A 179 1.66 -7.78 18.73
C PRO A 179 0.69 -7.69 19.91
N GLN A 180 1.18 -7.64 21.15
CA GLN A 180 0.34 -7.45 22.34
C GLN A 180 -0.30 -6.06 22.43
N ASP A 181 0.30 -5.07 21.76
CA ASP A 181 -0.13 -3.67 21.76
C ASP A 181 -0.82 -3.29 20.43
N ALA A 182 -1.05 -4.27 19.54
CA ALA A 182 -1.55 -4.05 18.19
C ALA A 182 -2.77 -4.94 17.87
N PRO A 183 -3.60 -4.55 16.88
CA PRO A 183 -4.70 -5.40 16.41
C PRO A 183 -4.18 -6.74 15.86
N PRO A 184 -5.02 -7.80 15.82
CA PRO A 184 -4.64 -9.05 15.16
C PRO A 184 -4.22 -8.80 13.71
N ALA A 185 -3.06 -9.34 13.34
CA ALA A 185 -2.56 -9.17 11.98
C ALA A 185 -3.36 -10.01 10.96
N PRO A 186 -3.72 -9.44 9.80
CA PRO A 186 -4.46 -10.12 8.75
C PRO A 186 -3.59 -11.13 8.00
N HIS A 187 -4.27 -11.91 7.17
CA HIS A 187 -3.66 -12.48 5.97
C HIS A 187 -3.38 -11.36 4.95
N ILE A 188 -2.23 -11.39 4.30
CA ILE A 188 -1.75 -10.30 3.44
C ILE A 188 -1.39 -10.85 2.07
N MET A 189 -1.95 -10.24 1.03
CA MET A 189 -1.53 -10.43 -0.35
C MET A 189 -1.09 -9.08 -0.92
N VAL A 190 0.12 -9.02 -1.44
CA VAL A 190 0.64 -7.85 -2.15
C VAL A 190 0.77 -8.15 -3.65
N VAL A 191 0.38 -7.21 -4.49
CA VAL A 191 0.57 -7.29 -5.95
C VAL A 191 1.40 -6.11 -6.41
N GLU A 192 2.59 -6.39 -6.92
CA GLU A 192 3.50 -5.39 -7.48
C GLU A 192 3.70 -5.58 -8.98
N GLY A 193 4.07 -4.49 -9.67
CA GLY A 193 4.51 -4.54 -11.06
C GLY A 193 5.98 -4.16 -11.20
N HIS A 194 6.61 -4.63 -12.29
CA HIS A 194 7.85 -4.05 -12.77
C HIS A 194 7.60 -2.69 -13.43
N TYR A 195 8.58 -1.79 -13.35
CA TYR A 195 8.48 -0.43 -13.90
C TYR A 195 7.29 0.35 -13.32
N ASP A 196 7.22 0.43 -11.98
CA ASP A 196 6.31 1.32 -11.27
C ASP A 196 6.99 2.68 -11.07
N GLU A 197 6.52 3.70 -11.80
CA GLU A 197 7.05 5.08 -11.77
C GLU A 197 6.56 5.91 -10.57
N GLN A 198 5.54 5.43 -9.85
CA GLN A 198 4.93 6.13 -8.72
C GLN A 198 5.39 5.55 -7.38
N VAL A 199 5.57 4.23 -7.34
CA VAL A 199 5.98 3.46 -6.18
C VAL A 199 7.11 2.53 -6.59
N THR A 200 8.30 3.11 -6.68
CA THR A 200 9.50 2.44 -7.21
C THR A 200 10.06 1.38 -6.24
N LEU A 201 11.00 0.55 -6.72
CA LEU A 201 11.62 -0.51 -5.90
C LEU A 201 12.18 -0.05 -4.55
N PRO A 202 12.89 1.09 -4.44
CA PRO A 202 13.32 1.62 -3.14
C PRO A 202 12.19 1.81 -2.12
N MET A 203 10.94 2.01 -2.56
CA MET A 203 9.76 2.14 -1.71
C MET A 203 9.07 0.78 -1.45
N GLN A 204 9.01 -0.08 -2.47
CA GLN A 204 8.41 -1.43 -2.34
C GLN A 204 9.21 -2.30 -1.35
N ARG A 205 10.55 -2.24 -1.41
CA ARG A 205 11.46 -3.05 -0.58
C ARG A 205 11.20 -2.93 0.93
N PRO A 206 11.31 -1.74 1.56
CA PRO A 206 11.12 -1.60 3.01
C PRO A 206 9.71 -2.01 3.44
N TYR A 207 8.70 -1.73 2.61
CA TYR A 207 7.32 -2.13 2.86
C TYR A 207 7.13 -3.65 2.89
N LEU A 208 7.64 -4.35 1.88
CA LEU A 208 7.53 -5.80 1.81
C LEU A 208 8.35 -6.49 2.91
N ILE A 209 9.52 -5.92 3.21
CA ILE A 209 10.37 -6.38 4.31
C ILE A 209 9.66 -6.21 5.66
N SER A 210 8.99 -5.09 5.90
CA SER A 210 8.30 -4.84 7.17
C SER A 210 7.04 -5.69 7.34
N LEU A 211 6.40 -6.12 6.25
CA LEU A 211 5.27 -7.05 6.26
C LEU A 211 5.68 -8.51 6.54
N GLY A 212 6.94 -8.87 6.30
CA GLY A 212 7.38 -10.25 6.31
C GLY A 212 6.89 -11.07 5.14
N ALA A 213 6.77 -10.45 3.97
CA ALA A 213 6.25 -11.06 2.74
C ALA A 213 7.27 -12.00 2.11
N ASP A 214 6.85 -13.27 1.94
CA ASP A 214 7.55 -14.19 1.05
C ASP A 214 7.26 -13.81 -0.41
N PHE A 215 8.24 -13.99 -1.30
CA PHE A 215 8.05 -13.77 -2.73
C PHE A 215 7.35 -14.99 -3.33
N VAL A 216 6.22 -14.81 -4.01
CA VAL A 216 5.40 -15.90 -4.54
C VAL A 216 5.59 -16.02 -6.05
N ASN A 217 5.92 -17.24 -6.50
CA ASN A 217 6.28 -17.65 -7.85
C ASN A 217 7.67 -17.16 -8.31
N GLU A 218 7.93 -17.28 -9.61
CA GLU A 218 9.18 -16.91 -10.24
C GLU A 218 9.39 -15.39 -10.21
N GLU A 219 10.60 -14.93 -9.84
CA GLU A 219 11.00 -13.54 -10.07
C GLU A 219 11.09 -13.28 -11.58
N LEU A 220 10.83 -12.03 -11.96
CA LEU A 220 10.87 -11.60 -13.34
C LEU A 220 12.30 -11.71 -13.91
N PRO A 221 12.47 -12.04 -15.20
CA PRO A 221 13.78 -12.21 -15.84
C PRO A 221 14.44 -10.86 -16.14
N LEU A 222 14.71 -10.08 -15.09
CA LEU A 222 15.23 -8.73 -15.10
C LEU A 222 16.69 -8.67 -14.61
N PRO A 223 17.44 -7.60 -14.92
CA PRO A 223 18.72 -7.33 -14.26
C PRO A 223 18.57 -7.29 -12.74
N ALA A 224 19.61 -7.73 -12.01
CA ALA A 224 19.57 -7.88 -10.55
C ALA A 224 19.12 -6.61 -9.81
N GLN A 225 19.48 -5.41 -10.31
CA GLN A 225 19.13 -4.13 -9.70
C GLN A 225 17.61 -3.82 -9.75
N SER A 226 16.91 -4.45 -10.70
CA SER A 226 15.47 -4.33 -10.93
C SER A 226 14.67 -5.49 -10.33
N GLN A 227 15.35 -6.45 -9.71
CA GLN A 227 14.73 -7.55 -8.97
C GLN A 227 14.37 -7.11 -7.55
N LEU A 228 13.41 -7.83 -6.97
CA LEU A 228 12.91 -7.61 -5.62
C LEU A 228 13.25 -8.80 -4.71
N LEU A 229 13.24 -10.02 -5.25
CA LEU A 229 13.55 -11.25 -4.53
C LEU A 229 14.90 -11.21 -3.78
N PRO A 230 16.02 -10.74 -4.37
CA PRO A 230 17.30 -10.70 -3.66
C PRO A 230 17.24 -9.90 -2.35
N ASP A 231 16.54 -8.76 -2.34
CA ASP A 231 16.41 -7.92 -1.15
C ASP A 231 15.57 -8.61 -0.05
N LEU A 232 14.48 -9.28 -0.46
CA LEU A 232 13.66 -10.05 0.47
C LEU A 232 14.43 -11.24 1.08
N GLN A 233 15.27 -11.91 0.28
CA GLN A 233 16.13 -13.00 0.76
C GLN A 233 17.20 -12.52 1.74
N VAL A 234 17.80 -11.35 1.50
CA VAL A 234 18.74 -10.72 2.45
C VAL A 234 18.04 -10.39 3.77
N ALA A 235 16.77 -10.00 3.74
CA ALA A 235 15.95 -9.78 4.94
C ALA A 235 15.46 -11.08 5.62
N GLY A 236 15.76 -12.25 5.06
CA GLY A 236 15.41 -13.55 5.63
C GLY A 236 14.06 -14.13 5.17
N TYR A 237 13.47 -13.59 4.10
CA TYR A 237 12.23 -14.09 3.51
C TYR A 237 12.49 -15.04 2.34
N GLU A 238 11.53 -15.91 2.04
CA GLU A 238 11.73 -17.02 1.11
C GLU A 238 11.01 -16.78 -0.23
N GLN A 239 11.56 -17.38 -1.29
CA GLN A 239 10.77 -17.63 -2.49
C GLN A 239 9.89 -18.85 -2.26
N ARG A 240 8.59 -18.72 -2.50
CA ARG A 240 7.58 -19.76 -2.41
C ARG A 240 6.92 -19.94 -3.77
N PHE A 241 6.39 -21.12 -4.05
CA PHE A 241 5.62 -21.37 -5.28
C PHE A 241 4.18 -21.64 -4.92
N ALA A 242 3.25 -21.03 -5.67
CA ALA A 242 1.83 -21.22 -5.42
C ALA A 242 1.41 -22.71 -5.55
N PRO A 243 0.44 -23.17 -4.73
CA PRO A 243 -0.32 -22.41 -3.74
C PRO A 243 0.47 -22.13 -2.44
N VAL A 244 0.36 -20.91 -1.91
CA VAL A 244 0.97 -20.49 -0.63
C VAL A 244 -0.12 -20.16 0.37
N SER A 245 -0.07 -20.77 1.55
CA SER A 245 -0.98 -20.50 2.66
C SER A 245 -0.27 -20.72 4.00
N ALA A 246 -0.69 -20.00 5.05
CA ALA A 246 -0.22 -20.18 6.44
C ALA A 246 1.31 -20.10 6.63
N ASN A 247 2.03 -19.39 5.77
CA ASN A 247 3.50 -19.31 5.77
C ASN A 247 4.10 -18.40 6.86
N ARG A 248 3.27 -17.67 7.62
CA ARG A 248 3.71 -16.78 8.69
C ARG A 248 2.81 -16.89 9.93
N ASP A 249 3.20 -17.74 10.88
CA ASP A 249 2.48 -17.94 12.15
C ASP A 249 0.98 -18.25 11.96
N GLY A 250 0.66 -19.11 10.99
CA GLY A 250 -0.71 -19.47 10.62
C GLY A 250 -1.40 -18.47 9.68
N ARG A 251 -0.74 -17.34 9.35
CA ARG A 251 -1.22 -16.37 8.36
C ARG A 251 -0.54 -16.57 7.01
N THR A 252 -1.27 -16.30 5.94
CA THR A 252 -0.73 -16.17 4.58
C THR A 252 -0.22 -14.76 4.36
N VAL A 253 1.06 -14.60 4.02
CA VAL A 253 1.70 -13.30 3.76
C VAL A 253 2.65 -13.44 2.57
N GLY A 254 2.34 -12.79 1.45
CA GLY A 254 3.20 -12.88 0.28
C GLY A 254 2.96 -11.82 -0.77
N VAL A 255 3.97 -11.62 -1.61
CA VAL A 255 3.94 -10.71 -2.76
C VAL A 255 4.01 -11.50 -4.06
N VAL A 256 3.17 -11.15 -5.02
CA VAL A 256 3.30 -11.58 -6.41
C VAL A 256 3.71 -10.39 -7.26
N ARG A 257 4.49 -10.64 -8.31
CA ARG A 257 5.01 -9.59 -9.17
C ARG A 257 4.76 -9.89 -10.64
N TYR A 258 4.37 -8.88 -11.40
CA TYR A 258 4.06 -8.99 -12.83
C TYR A 258 4.87 -7.99 -13.67
N MET A 259 5.15 -8.32 -14.94
CA MET A 259 5.63 -7.33 -15.91
C MET A 259 4.50 -6.36 -16.25
N GLU A 260 4.83 -5.09 -16.53
CA GLU A 260 3.94 -4.15 -17.21
C GLU A 260 3.53 -4.67 -18.60
N ASP A 261 2.40 -4.18 -19.11
CA ASP A 261 1.84 -4.62 -20.41
C ASP A 261 2.16 -3.67 -21.58
N GLY A 262 2.90 -2.58 -21.30
CA GLY A 262 3.20 -1.52 -22.26
C GLY A 262 2.03 -0.54 -22.53
N ILE A 263 0.90 -0.67 -21.84
CA ILE A 263 -0.24 0.26 -21.89
C ILE A 263 -0.18 1.21 -20.69
N MET A 264 -0.02 0.66 -19.49
CA MET A 264 0.26 1.40 -18.26
C MET A 264 1.49 0.82 -17.58
N THR A 265 2.08 1.60 -16.69
CA THR A 265 3.22 1.20 -15.87
C THR A 265 2.87 0.06 -14.91
N GLY A 266 3.90 -0.57 -14.33
CA GLY A 266 3.79 -1.61 -13.31
C GLY A 266 2.86 -1.28 -12.16
N HIS A 267 2.65 0.01 -11.93
CA HIS A 267 1.72 0.51 -10.94
C HIS A 267 0.31 -0.11 -11.09
N HIS A 268 -0.14 -0.40 -12.31
CA HIS A 268 -1.54 -0.76 -12.59
C HIS A 268 -1.79 -2.24 -12.87
N VAL A 269 -0.78 -3.11 -12.73
CA VAL A 269 -0.85 -4.53 -13.15
C VAL A 269 -2.04 -5.29 -12.57
N THR A 270 -2.48 -4.94 -11.35
CA THR A 270 -3.66 -5.53 -10.69
C THR A 270 -4.94 -5.37 -11.53
N PHE A 271 -5.09 -4.26 -12.23
CA PHE A 271 -6.29 -3.96 -13.03
C PHE A 271 -6.12 -4.37 -14.49
N GLN A 272 -4.89 -4.48 -14.98
CA GLN A 272 -4.59 -4.80 -16.36
C GLN A 272 -4.66 -6.30 -16.63
N TYR A 273 -4.24 -7.11 -15.66
CA TYR A 273 -4.12 -8.54 -15.84
C TYR A 273 -5.23 -9.32 -15.14
N PRO A 274 -5.81 -10.35 -15.78
CA PRO A 274 -6.76 -11.24 -15.12
C PRO A 274 -6.11 -12.11 -14.04
N GLN A 275 -4.78 -12.33 -14.08
CA GLN A 275 -4.04 -13.16 -13.14
C GLN A 275 -4.10 -12.63 -11.69
N PRO A 276 -3.70 -11.38 -11.38
CA PRO A 276 -3.86 -10.83 -10.04
C PRO A 276 -5.32 -10.74 -9.60
N GLN A 277 -6.25 -10.49 -10.54
CA GLN A 277 -7.70 -10.47 -10.24
C GLN A 277 -8.23 -11.83 -9.81
N HIS A 278 -7.78 -12.90 -10.48
CA HIS A 278 -8.06 -14.27 -10.07
C HIS A 278 -7.53 -14.53 -8.66
N GLN A 279 -6.29 -14.15 -8.39
CA GLN A 279 -5.65 -14.43 -7.10
C GLN A 279 -6.33 -13.72 -5.93
N TYR A 280 -6.57 -12.40 -6.02
CA TYR A 280 -7.23 -11.71 -4.92
C TYR A 280 -8.69 -12.14 -4.79
N GLY A 281 -9.36 -12.52 -5.89
CA GLY A 281 -10.71 -13.08 -5.87
C GLY A 281 -10.77 -14.38 -5.05
N CYS A 282 -9.83 -15.28 -5.30
CA CYS A 282 -9.72 -16.55 -4.55
C CYS A 282 -9.30 -16.35 -3.10
N PHE A 283 -8.40 -15.41 -2.84
CA PHE A 283 -8.03 -15.00 -1.48
C PHE A 283 -9.25 -14.50 -0.68
N LEU A 284 -10.08 -13.64 -1.30
CA LEU A 284 -11.33 -13.15 -0.70
C LEU A 284 -12.37 -14.26 -0.54
N GLN A 285 -12.45 -15.20 -1.48
CA GLN A 285 -13.36 -16.34 -1.39
C GLN A 285 -13.01 -17.25 -0.21
N ASP A 286 -11.72 -17.54 0.01
CA ASP A 286 -11.27 -18.30 1.18
C ASP A 286 -11.62 -17.57 2.49
N LEU A 287 -11.36 -16.26 2.58
CA LEU A 287 -11.76 -15.43 3.74
C LEU A 287 -13.26 -15.51 4.00
N ALA A 288 -14.09 -15.35 2.97
CA ALA A 288 -15.55 -15.38 3.09
C ALA A 288 -16.07 -16.75 3.55
N ALA A 289 -15.35 -17.83 3.20
CA ALA A 289 -15.62 -19.19 3.61
C ALA A 289 -15.08 -19.54 5.02
N GLY A 290 -14.38 -18.61 5.69
CA GLY A 290 -13.74 -18.86 6.99
C GLY A 290 -12.52 -19.79 6.91
N LEU A 291 -11.89 -19.86 5.74
CA LEU A 291 -10.70 -20.67 5.49
C LEU A 291 -9.45 -19.78 5.57
N THR A 292 -8.30 -20.39 5.86
CA THR A 292 -7.02 -19.69 5.71
C THR A 292 -6.81 -19.34 4.24
N PRO A 293 -6.67 -18.05 3.87
CA PRO A 293 -6.54 -17.63 2.48
C PRO A 293 -5.33 -18.23 1.81
N THR A 294 -5.46 -18.52 0.51
CA THR A 294 -4.37 -19.09 -0.28
C THR A 294 -4.01 -18.14 -1.42
N ILE A 295 -2.73 -17.82 -1.57
CA ILE A 295 -2.21 -17.18 -2.77
C ILE A 295 -1.96 -18.27 -3.80
N ILE A 296 -2.88 -18.39 -4.76
CA ILE A 296 -2.83 -19.37 -5.85
C ILE A 296 -2.01 -18.84 -7.04
N ARG A 297 -1.79 -19.69 -8.05
CA ARG A 297 -1.29 -19.23 -9.34
C ARG A 297 -2.40 -18.45 -10.05
N GLY A 298 -2.11 -17.23 -10.49
CA GLY A 298 -3.05 -16.43 -11.26
C GLY A 298 -3.26 -16.99 -12.66
N GLU A 299 -4.50 -17.01 -13.12
CA GLU A 299 -4.90 -17.55 -14.43
C GLU A 299 -5.89 -16.56 -15.08
N SER A 300 -7.19 -16.91 -15.09
CA SER A 300 -8.26 -16.08 -15.63
C SER A 300 -9.22 -15.61 -14.54
N LEU A 301 -9.82 -14.43 -14.73
CA LEU A 301 -10.89 -13.94 -13.86
C LEU A 301 -12.04 -14.96 -13.77
N GLY A 302 -12.48 -15.28 -12.55
CA GLY A 302 -13.52 -16.29 -12.30
C GLY A 302 -13.05 -17.74 -12.51
N GLY A 303 -11.74 -17.96 -12.66
CA GLY A 303 -11.13 -19.29 -12.66
C GLY A 303 -11.38 -20.04 -11.35
N ASN A 304 -11.04 -21.34 -11.35
CA ASN A 304 -11.21 -22.16 -10.18
C ASN A 304 -10.12 -21.86 -9.14
N CYS A 305 -10.53 -21.61 -7.91
CA CYS A 305 -9.61 -21.40 -6.79
C CYS A 305 -8.98 -22.69 -6.26
N ARG A 306 -9.54 -23.88 -6.61
CA ARG A 306 -9.13 -25.20 -6.10
C ARG A 306 -9.34 -26.35 -7.09
#